data_AF-A0A8T2U945-F1
#
_entry.id   AF-A0A8T2U945-F1
#
_cell.length_a   1.000
_cell.length_b   1.000
_cell.length_c   1.000
_cell.angle_alpha   90.00
_cell.angle_beta   90.00
_cell.angle_gamma   90.00
#
_symmetry.space_group_name_H-M   'P 1'
#
loop_
_entity.id
_entity.type
_entity.pdbx_description
1 polymer ?
#
loop_
_entity_poly.entity_id
_entity_poly.type
_entity_poly.pdbx_seq_one_letter_code
_entity_poly.pdbx_strand_id
1 'polypeptide(L)'
;MADDACAQKLCSPCGNVNSPCLKFLLRLDENSRATLLRYHVEWLKEQSQLGHHRAMWLFALAAAVDYPLDDQTCAAFRDLLRKCAEFRAVKSEVDEELYMINILITIAGEFFGQAEQFSTLNA
;
A
#
# COMPACT_ATOMS: atom_id res chain seq x y z
N MET A 1 23.03 18.77 -32.20
CA MET A 1 22.27 18.78 -30.93
C MET A 1 21.38 17.56 -30.92
N ALA A 2 21.68 16.61 -30.04
CA ALA A 2 20.85 15.45 -29.75
C ALA A 2 20.85 15.26 -28.23
N ASP A 3 19.78 14.66 -27.72
CA ASP A 3 19.67 13.84 -26.49
C ASP A 3 18.26 13.90 -25.86
N ASP A 4 17.23 13.89 -26.70
CA ASP A 4 15.84 13.63 -26.30
C ASP A 4 15.60 12.12 -26.05
N ALA A 5 16.51 11.52 -25.27
CA ALA A 5 16.71 10.07 -25.18
C ALA A 5 16.48 9.50 -23.76
N CYS A 6 16.28 10.36 -22.76
CA CYS A 6 16.19 9.95 -21.35
C CYS A 6 14.83 9.31 -20.99
N ALA A 7 13.73 9.75 -21.63
CA ALA A 7 12.37 9.38 -21.25
C ALA A 7 11.96 7.93 -21.59
N GLN A 8 12.60 7.27 -22.57
CA GLN A 8 12.06 6.05 -23.19
C GLN A 8 12.76 4.72 -22.82
N LYS A 9 13.62 4.70 -21.79
CA LYS A 9 14.31 3.46 -21.32
C LYS A 9 13.76 2.86 -20.01
N LEU A 10 12.48 3.07 -19.73
CA LEU A 10 11.75 2.44 -18.62
C LEU A 10 10.99 1.16 -19.04
N CYS A 11 11.79 0.14 -19.41
CA CYS A 11 11.41 -1.28 -19.54
C CYS A 11 10.51 -1.69 -20.72
N SER A 12 10.85 -2.84 -21.31
CA SER A 12 9.98 -3.65 -22.18
C SER A 12 8.74 -4.14 -21.39
N PRO A 13 7.61 -4.50 -22.05
CA PRO A 13 6.30 -4.53 -21.40
C PRO A 13 6.14 -5.67 -20.39
N CYS A 14 6.44 -5.38 -19.12
CA CYS A 14 5.78 -6.04 -18.00
C CYS A 14 4.26 -5.75 -18.09
N GLY A 15 3.45 -6.78 -17.95
CA GLY A 15 2.03 -6.74 -18.33
C GLY A 15 1.21 -5.69 -17.57
N ASN A 16 0.36 -4.97 -18.32
CA ASN A 16 -0.47 -3.85 -17.89
C ASN A 16 0.33 -2.62 -17.41
N VAL A 17 0.21 -1.52 -18.18
CA VAL A 17 0.86 -0.21 -17.93
C VAL A 17 0.61 0.33 -16.51
N ASN A 18 -0.51 -0.05 -15.90
CA ASN A 18 -0.91 0.44 -14.58
C ASN A 18 -0.45 -0.46 -13.43
N SER A 19 0.25 -1.57 -13.66
CA SER A 19 0.61 -2.55 -12.61
C SER A 19 1.89 -2.15 -11.84
N PRO A 20 2.00 -2.37 -10.51
CA PRO A 20 3.22 -2.09 -9.77
C PRO A 20 4.37 -3.00 -10.19
N CYS A 21 5.36 -2.44 -10.89
CA CYS A 21 6.59 -3.16 -11.24
C CYS A 21 7.69 -2.90 -10.19
N LEU A 22 8.31 -3.96 -9.65
CA LEU A 22 9.42 -3.84 -8.70
C LEU A 22 10.57 -2.95 -9.22
N LYS A 23 10.87 -3.03 -10.52
CA LYS A 23 11.89 -2.20 -11.19
C LYS A 23 11.54 -0.70 -11.25
N PHE A 24 10.25 -0.35 -11.14
CA PHE A 24 9.80 1.03 -10.99
C PHE A 24 9.92 1.47 -9.52
N LEU A 25 9.41 0.66 -8.58
CA LEU A 25 9.44 0.97 -7.14
C LEU A 25 10.86 1.14 -6.59
N LEU A 26 11.80 0.27 -7.00
CA LEU A 26 13.23 0.36 -6.64
C LEU A 26 13.99 1.51 -7.36
N ARG A 27 13.33 2.25 -8.26
CA ARG A 27 13.88 3.45 -8.89
C ARG A 27 13.34 4.76 -8.31
N LEU A 28 12.33 4.69 -7.44
CA LEU A 28 11.91 5.81 -6.61
C LEU A 28 12.91 5.97 -5.45
N ASP A 29 12.99 7.17 -4.88
CA ASP A 29 13.59 7.35 -3.55
C ASP A 29 12.58 7.03 -2.44
N GLU A 30 13.07 6.95 -1.20
CA GLU A 30 12.31 6.72 0.03
C GLU A 30 11.10 7.66 0.17
N ASN A 31 11.28 8.97 -0.01
CA ASN A 31 10.21 9.96 0.11
C ASN A 31 9.17 9.77 -1.01
N SER A 32 9.61 9.44 -2.23
CA SER A 32 8.70 9.13 -3.34
C SER A 32 7.89 7.85 -3.07
N ARG A 33 8.49 6.80 -2.49
CA ARG A 33 7.76 5.58 -2.09
C ARG A 33 6.72 5.86 -1.00
N ALA A 34 7.14 6.52 0.08
CA ALA A 34 6.25 6.92 1.18
C ALA A 34 5.12 7.85 0.69
N THR A 35 5.42 8.81 -0.17
CA THR A 35 4.42 9.73 -0.74
C THR A 35 3.43 9.01 -1.67
N LEU A 36 3.91 8.08 -2.50
CA LEU A 36 3.03 7.29 -3.37
C LEU A 36 2.12 6.36 -2.54
N LEU A 37 2.63 5.71 -1.49
CA LEU A 37 1.82 4.94 -0.54
C LEU A 37 0.71 5.80 0.08
N ARG A 38 1.05 7.00 0.56
CA ARG A 38 0.09 7.95 1.14
C ARG A 38 -1.01 8.37 0.16
N TYR A 39 -0.66 8.65 -1.11
CA TYR A 39 -1.67 8.90 -2.15
C TYR A 39 -2.59 7.70 -2.41
N HIS A 40 -2.06 6.48 -2.42
CA HIS A 40 -2.88 5.27 -2.59
C HIS A 40 -3.81 5.00 -1.41
N VAL A 41 -3.42 5.37 -0.18
CA VAL A 41 -4.27 5.32 1.02
C VAL A 41 -5.35 6.40 0.99
N GLU A 42 -5.01 7.65 0.67
CA GLU A 42 -5.98 8.76 0.65
C GLU A 42 -7.12 8.47 -0.34
N TRP A 43 -6.75 8.06 -1.56
CA TRP A 43 -7.67 7.63 -2.62
C TRP A 43 -8.55 6.43 -2.22
N LEU A 44 -8.10 5.59 -1.26
CA LEU A 44 -8.88 4.46 -0.75
C LEU A 44 -10.02 4.90 0.19
N LYS A 45 -9.89 6.02 0.89
CA LYS A 45 -10.91 6.54 1.83
C LYS A 45 -12.24 6.80 1.13
N GLU A 46 -12.18 7.30 -0.11
CA GLU A 46 -13.33 7.59 -0.99
C GLU A 46 -14.03 6.34 -1.54
N GLN A 47 -13.48 5.13 -1.35
CA GLN A 47 -14.01 3.91 -1.96
C GLN A 47 -14.96 3.14 -1.04
N SER A 48 -15.86 2.37 -1.66
CA SER A 48 -16.75 1.39 -1.02
C SER A 48 -16.19 -0.04 -0.97
N GLN A 49 -15.13 -0.34 -1.74
CA GLN A 49 -14.53 -1.67 -1.86
C GLN A 49 -13.03 -1.59 -2.21
N LEU A 50 -12.27 -2.64 -1.89
CA LEU A 50 -10.85 -2.79 -2.20
C LEU A 50 -10.66 -3.50 -3.56
N GLY A 51 -10.59 -2.72 -4.64
CA GLY A 51 -10.28 -3.28 -5.97
C GLY A 51 -8.88 -3.92 -6.03
N HIS A 52 -8.79 -5.16 -6.53
CA HIS A 52 -7.56 -5.97 -6.66
C HIS A 52 -6.33 -5.17 -7.13
N HIS A 53 -6.49 -4.36 -8.17
CA HIS A 53 -5.43 -3.52 -8.73
C HIS A 53 -4.78 -2.60 -7.68
N ARG A 54 -5.59 -2.00 -6.79
CA ARG A 54 -5.10 -1.08 -5.76
C ARG A 54 -4.62 -1.81 -4.51
N ALA A 55 -5.17 -2.99 -4.20
CA ALA A 55 -4.58 -3.89 -3.21
C ALA A 55 -3.15 -4.29 -3.59
N MET A 56 -2.92 -4.62 -4.87
CA MET A 56 -1.59 -4.94 -5.40
C MET A 56 -0.62 -3.76 -5.28
N TRP A 57 -1.06 -2.52 -5.56
CA TRP A 57 -0.23 -1.32 -5.34
C TRP A 57 0.07 -1.10 -3.85
N LEU A 58 -0.92 -1.18 -2.98
CA LEU A 58 -0.74 -1.01 -1.53
C LEU A 58 0.23 -2.06 -0.95
N PHE A 59 0.08 -3.33 -1.35
CA PHE A 59 1.00 -4.40 -0.99
C PHE A 59 2.42 -4.15 -1.51
N ALA A 60 2.59 -3.81 -2.79
CA ALA A 60 3.90 -3.62 -3.40
C ALA A 60 4.62 -2.36 -2.86
N LEU A 61 3.87 -1.31 -2.50
CA LEU A 61 4.41 -0.12 -1.83
C LEU A 61 4.75 -0.42 -0.36
N ALA A 62 3.91 -1.14 0.37
CA ALA A 62 4.20 -1.56 1.74
C ALA A 62 5.39 -2.54 1.83
N ALA A 63 5.65 -3.33 0.79
CA ALA A 63 6.83 -4.19 0.67
C ALA A 63 8.11 -3.46 0.20
N ALA A 64 7.99 -2.18 -0.19
CA ALA A 64 9.10 -1.38 -0.72
C ALA A 64 9.41 -0.12 0.13
N VAL A 65 8.49 0.33 0.99
CA VAL A 65 8.71 1.46 1.89
C VAL A 65 9.78 1.12 2.93
N ASP A 66 10.64 2.09 3.19
CA ASP A 66 11.82 1.96 4.04
C ASP A 66 11.45 1.97 5.54
N TYR A 67 12.40 1.63 6.40
CA TYR A 67 12.22 1.63 7.86
C TYR A 67 13.42 2.31 8.53
N PRO A 68 13.24 3.20 9.52
CA PRO A 68 11.98 3.53 10.22
C PRO A 68 10.99 4.36 9.39
N LEU A 69 9.70 4.17 9.65
CA LEU A 69 8.62 4.96 9.05
C LEU A 69 8.58 6.39 9.63
N ASP A 70 8.23 7.37 8.80
CA ASP A 70 7.89 8.72 9.25
C ASP A 70 6.46 8.82 9.84
N ASP A 71 6.20 9.86 10.65
CA ASP A 71 4.92 10.08 11.32
C ASP A 71 3.72 10.15 10.36
N GLN A 72 3.90 10.69 9.15
CA GLN A 72 2.83 10.85 8.16
C GLN A 72 2.53 9.52 7.45
N THR A 73 3.55 8.67 7.26
CA THR A 73 3.35 7.30 6.76
C THR A 73 2.77 6.38 7.84
N CYS A 74 3.17 6.52 9.11
CA CYS A 74 2.49 5.88 10.24
C CYS A 74 1.02 6.30 10.34
N ALA A 75 0.70 7.59 10.14
CA ALA A 75 -0.69 8.05 10.08
C ALA A 75 -1.46 7.40 8.92
N ALA A 76 -0.87 7.28 7.74
CA ALA A 76 -1.49 6.63 6.59
C ALA A 76 -1.69 5.12 6.77
N PHE A 77 -0.77 4.39 7.40
CA PHE A 77 -1.02 2.99 7.74
C PHE A 77 -2.18 2.82 8.75
N ARG A 78 -2.37 3.77 9.67
CA ARG A 78 -3.54 3.78 10.57
C ARG A 78 -4.85 4.14 9.84
N ASP A 79 -4.80 5.00 8.83
CA ASP A 79 -5.93 5.23 7.92
C ASP A 79 -6.26 3.99 7.08
N LEU A 80 -5.25 3.30 6.56
CA LEU A 80 -5.41 2.04 5.83
C LEU A 80 -6.05 0.96 6.72
N LEU A 81 -5.60 0.82 7.98
CA LEU A 81 -6.19 -0.12 8.94
C LEU A 81 -7.67 0.18 9.21
N ARG A 82 -8.04 1.46 9.45
CA ARG A 82 -9.44 1.87 9.58
C ARG A 82 -10.25 1.51 8.35
N LYS A 83 -9.74 1.83 7.15
CA LYS A 83 -10.48 1.60 5.90
C LYS A 83 -10.61 0.12 5.54
N CYS A 84 -9.58 -0.68 5.81
CA CYS A 84 -9.65 -2.14 5.69
C CYS A 84 -10.59 -2.77 6.73
N ALA A 85 -10.71 -2.20 7.94
CA ALA A 85 -11.69 -2.64 8.94
C ALA A 85 -13.13 -2.31 8.51
N GLU A 86 -13.40 -1.14 7.91
CA GLU A 86 -14.68 -0.81 7.27
C GLU A 86 -15.07 -1.86 6.22
N PHE A 87 -14.17 -2.15 5.27
CA PHE A 87 -14.43 -3.16 4.24
C PHE A 87 -14.62 -4.58 4.84
N ARG A 88 -13.83 -4.95 5.85
CA ARG A 88 -13.97 -6.25 6.52
C ARG A 88 -15.30 -6.39 7.27
N ALA A 89 -15.83 -5.31 7.83
CA ALA A 89 -17.08 -5.32 8.59
C ALA A 89 -18.33 -5.55 7.72
N VAL A 90 -18.28 -5.24 6.41
CA VAL A 90 -19.41 -5.40 5.48
C VAL A 90 -19.38 -6.70 4.66
N LYS A 91 -18.30 -7.50 4.73
CA LYS A 91 -18.15 -8.74 3.94
C LYS A 91 -18.52 -9.98 4.75
N SER A 92 -19.54 -10.69 4.28
CA SER A 92 -19.99 -11.99 4.81
C SER A 92 -19.45 -13.20 4.04
N GLU A 93 -19.00 -13.02 2.80
CA GLU A 93 -18.51 -14.09 1.93
C GLU A 93 -16.98 -14.16 1.93
N VAL A 94 -16.43 -15.37 1.79
CA VAL A 94 -14.99 -15.63 1.74
C VAL A 94 -14.52 -15.60 0.30
N ASP A 95 -14.09 -14.42 -0.15
CA ASP A 95 -13.65 -14.16 -1.51
C ASP A 95 -12.21 -13.58 -1.59
N GLU A 96 -11.77 -13.28 -2.81
CA GLU A 96 -10.43 -12.72 -3.06
C GLU A 96 -10.21 -11.37 -2.35
N GLU A 97 -11.24 -10.52 -2.29
CA GLU A 97 -11.17 -9.22 -1.63
C GLU A 97 -10.96 -9.39 -0.12
N LEU A 98 -11.66 -10.33 0.52
CA LEU A 98 -11.47 -10.62 1.94
C LEU A 98 -10.03 -11.08 2.25
N TYR A 99 -9.43 -11.91 1.38
CA TYR A 99 -8.01 -12.28 1.53
C TYR A 99 -7.08 -11.07 1.39
N MET A 100 -7.30 -10.21 0.39
CA MET A 100 -6.50 -8.99 0.19
C MET A 100 -6.64 -7.99 1.36
N ILE A 101 -7.84 -7.80 1.89
CA ILE A 101 -8.10 -6.98 3.08
C ILE A 101 -7.32 -7.52 4.28
N ASN A 102 -7.40 -8.83 4.54
CA ASN A 102 -6.70 -9.44 5.68
C ASN A 102 -5.17 -9.32 5.55
N ILE A 103 -4.61 -9.50 4.34
CA ILE A 103 -3.16 -9.31 4.09
C ILE A 103 -2.73 -7.87 4.40
N LEU A 104 -3.48 -6.86 3.95
CA LEU A 104 -3.17 -5.45 4.24
C LEU A 104 -3.31 -5.12 5.74
N ILE A 105 -4.29 -5.70 6.44
CA ILE A 105 -4.44 -5.57 7.90
C ILE A 105 -3.23 -6.18 8.62
N THR A 106 -2.76 -7.37 8.24
CA THR A 106 -1.59 -8.00 8.86
C THR A 106 -0.31 -7.18 8.62
N ILE A 107 -0.09 -6.67 7.41
CA ILE A 107 1.11 -5.87 7.10
C ILE A 107 1.11 -4.54 7.85
N ALA A 108 0.02 -3.78 7.80
CA ALA A 108 -0.06 -2.51 8.50
C ALA A 108 -0.09 -2.69 10.03
N GLY A 109 -0.85 -3.69 10.50
CA GLY A 109 -1.12 -3.92 11.92
C GLY A 109 0.02 -4.58 12.67
N GLU A 110 0.49 -5.74 12.19
CA GLU A 110 1.47 -6.58 12.89
C GLU A 110 2.90 -6.26 12.46
N PHE A 111 3.18 -6.19 11.14
CA PHE A 111 4.55 -5.96 10.64
C PHE A 111 5.03 -4.51 10.88
N PHE A 112 4.20 -3.51 10.56
CA PHE A 112 4.51 -2.10 10.85
C PHE A 112 4.06 -1.63 12.24
N GLY A 113 3.40 -2.50 13.03
CA GLY A 113 3.00 -2.21 14.40
C GLY A 113 1.95 -1.10 14.56
N GLN A 114 1.16 -0.80 13.52
CA GLN A 114 0.24 0.35 13.48
C GLN A 114 -1.18 0.00 13.97
N ALA A 115 -1.44 -1.26 14.31
CA ALA A 115 -2.61 -1.62 15.10
C ALA A 115 -2.42 -1.09 16.54
N GLU A 116 -3.50 -0.66 17.19
CA GLU A 116 -3.40 -0.15 18.57
C GLU A 116 -2.90 -1.26 19.50
N GLN A 117 -1.67 -1.07 20.01
CA GLN A 117 -1.07 -1.96 21.00
C GLN A 117 -1.80 -1.82 22.34
N PHE A 118 -2.91 -2.55 22.49
CA PHE A 118 -3.66 -2.68 23.74
C PHE A 118 -2.91 -3.45 24.85
N SER A 119 -1.58 -3.62 24.70
CA SER A 119 -0.66 -4.23 25.66
C SER A 119 -0.38 -3.29 26.84
N THR A 120 -1.43 -2.98 27.60
CA THR A 120 -1.30 -2.48 28.98
C THR A 120 -2.45 -2.96 29.89
N LEU A 121 -3.20 -3.98 29.47
CA LEU A 121 -4.15 -4.71 30.31
C LEU A 121 -3.92 -6.23 30.21
N ASN A 122 -3.57 -6.83 31.35
CA ASN A 122 -3.56 -8.27 31.65
C ASN A 122 -2.50 -9.17 30.97
N ALA A 123 -1.27 -9.09 31.48
CA ALA A 123 -0.38 -10.24 31.69
C ALA A 123 0.54 -9.96 32.89
#